data_AF-A0A850PFQ0-F1
#
_entry.id   AF-A0A850PFQ0-F1
#
_cell.length_a   1.000
_cell.length_b   1.000
_cell.length_c   1.000
_cell.angle_alpha   90.00
_cell.angle_beta   90.00
_cell.angle_gamma   90.00
#
_symmetry.space_group_name_H-M   'P 1'
#
loop_
_entity.id
_entity.type
_entity.pdbx_description
1 polymer ?
#
loop_
_entity_poly.entity_id
_entity_poly.type
_entity_poly.pdbx_seq_one_letter_code
_entity_poly.pdbx_strand_id
1 'polypeptide(L)' 'MRLDERDMEQERSEAGDEAGALAQEIINRLERALSHLPEESPAYGDVAAAADLIDALQTVLRAN' A
#
# COMPACT_ATOMS: atom_id res chain seq x y z
N MET A 1 -2.36 -9.58 33.65
CA MET A 1 -3.08 -8.98 32.51
C MET A 1 -2.25 -7.93 31.76
N ARG A 2 -0.91 -7.87 31.89
CA ARG A 2 -0.03 -6.93 31.16
C ARG A 2 0.81 -7.60 30.06
N LEU A 3 0.75 -8.92 29.95
CA LEU A 3 1.43 -9.68 28.90
C LEU A 3 0.59 -9.62 27.63
N ASP A 4 -0.72 -9.86 27.77
CA ASP A 4 -1.69 -9.83 26.67
C ASP A 4 -1.71 -8.49 25.91
N GLU A 5 -1.57 -7.36 26.60
CA GLU A 5 -1.56 -6.02 25.96
C GLU A 5 -0.31 -5.76 25.10
N ARG A 6 0.86 -6.28 25.52
CA ARG A 6 2.10 -6.10 24.76
C ARG A 6 2.16 -6.99 23.54
N ASP A 7 1.67 -8.22 23.68
CA ASP A 7 1.62 -9.17 22.58
C ASP A 7 0.67 -8.65 21.48
N MET A 8 -0.49 -8.09 21.86
CA MET A 8 -1.41 -7.45 20.90
C MET A 8 -0.81 -6.19 20.23
N GLU A 9 -0.05 -5.38 20.97
CA GLU A 9 0.61 -4.19 20.42
C GLU A 9 1.73 -4.56 19.44
N GLN A 10 2.46 -5.64 19.74
CA GLN A 10 3.50 -6.18 18.88
C GLN A 10 2.92 -6.78 17.59
N GLU A 11 1.87 -7.60 17.68
CA GLU A 11 1.14 -8.14 16.51
C GLU A 11 0.58 -7.01 15.62
N ARG A 12 0.06 -5.93 16.23
CA ARG A 12 -0.44 -4.77 15.49
C ARG A 12 0.67 -4.01 14.77
N SER A 13 1.84 -3.89 15.37
CA SER A 13 3.02 -3.27 14.75
C SER A 13 3.53 -4.11 13.58
N GLU A 14 3.65 -5.43 13.76
CA GLU A 14 4.09 -6.34 12.70
C GLU A 14 3.13 -6.35 11.51
N ALA A 15 1.81 -6.32 11.77
CA ALA A 15 0.80 -6.20 10.72
C ALA A 15 0.87 -4.85 9.98
N GLY A 16 1.21 -3.76 10.66
CA GLY A 16 1.43 -2.45 10.05
C GLY A 16 2.65 -2.44 9.11
N ASP A 17 3.74 -3.05 9.54
CA ASP A 17 4.98 -3.14 8.77
C ASP A 17 4.80 -4.02 7.52
N GLU A 18 4.12 -5.17 7.64
CA GLU A 18 3.82 -6.05 6.52
C GLU A 18 2.87 -5.37 5.51
N ALA A 19 1.83 -4.67 5.99
CA ALA A 19 0.94 -3.90 5.14
C ALA A 19 1.68 -2.77 4.39
N GLY A 20 2.60 -2.09 5.05
CA GLY A 20 3.44 -1.04 4.44
C GLY A 20 4.35 -1.58 3.34
N ALA A 21 4.96 -2.76 3.55
CA ALA A 21 5.79 -3.44 2.56
C ALA A 21 4.98 -3.88 1.33
N LEU A 22 3.79 -4.46 1.55
CA LEU A 22 2.87 -4.85 0.48
C LEU A 22 2.40 -3.62 -0.33
N ALA A 23 2.03 -2.53 0.34
CA ALA A 23 1.62 -1.30 -0.34
C ALA A 23 2.73 -0.76 -1.26
N GLN A 24 3.99 -0.77 -0.80
CA GLN A 24 5.13 -0.35 -1.61
C GLN A 24 5.34 -1.25 -2.84
N GLU A 25 5.20 -2.57 -2.68
CA GLU A 25 5.32 -3.50 -3.80
C GLU A 25 4.21 -3.25 -4.85
N ILE A 26 2.98 -3.00 -4.41
CA ILE A 26 1.86 -2.69 -5.30
C ILE A 26 2.12 -1.40 -6.08
N ILE A 27 2.57 -0.33 -5.43
CA ILE A 27 2.95 0.94 -6.09
C ILE A 27 3.98 0.67 -7.18
N ASN A 28 5.08 -0.02 -6.85
CA ASN A 28 6.14 -0.32 -7.81
C ASN A 28 5.63 -1.12 -9.02
N ARG A 29 4.66 -2.03 -8.83
CA ARG A 29 4.05 -2.79 -9.93
C ARG A 29 3.14 -1.93 -10.80
N LEU A 30 2.35 -1.04 -10.20
CA LEU A 30 1.45 -0.13 -10.91
C LEU A 30 2.22 0.91 -11.72
N GLU A 31 3.27 1.50 -11.15
CA GLU A 31 4.17 2.42 -11.87
C GLU A 31 4.82 1.76 -13.08
N ARG A 32 5.29 0.50 -12.91
CA ARG A 32 5.78 -0.29 -14.05
C ARG A 32 4.69 -0.57 -15.06
N ALA A 33 3.45 -0.85 -14.66
CA ALA A 33 2.37 -1.06 -15.61
C ALA A 33 2.08 0.22 -16.42
N LEU A 34 2.04 1.38 -15.75
CA LEU A 34 1.86 2.69 -16.38
C LEU A 34 2.98 3.02 -17.36
N SER A 35 4.23 2.69 -17.04
CA SER A 35 5.37 2.96 -17.94
C SER A 35 5.32 2.19 -19.26
N HIS A 36 4.49 1.15 -19.35
CA HIS A 36 4.30 0.34 -20.56
C HIS A 36 2.92 0.56 -21.22
N LEU A 37 2.05 1.36 -20.60
CA LEU A 37 0.72 1.68 -21.11
C LEU A 37 0.74 3.01 -21.87
N PRO A 38 0.13 3.09 -23.07
CA PRO A 38 -0.13 4.38 -23.71
C PRO A 38 -1.09 5.20 -22.85
N GLU A 39 -0.83 6.50 -22.67
CA GLU A 39 -1.70 7.41 -21.89
C GLU A 39 -3.13 7.47 -22.43
N GLU A 40 -3.32 7.27 -23.74
CA GLU A 40 -4.63 7.25 -24.38
C GLU A 40 -5.40 5.95 -24.15
N SER A 41 -4.77 4.93 -23.55
CA SER A 41 -5.42 3.67 -23.24
C SER A 41 -6.43 3.86 -22.11
N PRO A 42 -7.67 3.36 -22.23
CA PRO A 42 -8.63 3.40 -21.13
C PRO A 42 -8.11 2.69 -19.87
N ALA A 43 -7.24 1.69 -20.04
CA ALA A 43 -6.60 1.00 -18.92
C ALA A 43 -5.58 1.89 -18.16
N TYR A 44 -5.02 2.93 -18.80
CA TYR A 44 -4.10 3.85 -18.13
C TYR A 44 -4.80 4.60 -17.00
N GLY A 45 -6.01 5.10 -17.25
CA GLY A 45 -6.82 5.80 -16.23
C GLY A 45 -7.13 4.91 -15.03
N ASP A 46 -7.52 3.67 -15.26
CA ASP A 46 -7.83 2.71 -14.18
C ASP A 46 -6.58 2.37 -13.35
N VAL A 47 -5.44 2.15 -14.00
CA VAL A 47 -4.17 1.82 -13.32
C VAL A 47 -3.63 3.04 -12.56
N ALA A 48 -3.76 4.24 -13.11
CA ALA A 48 -3.35 5.48 -12.43
C ALA A 48 -4.21 5.72 -11.17
N ALA A 49 -5.53 5.57 -11.28
CA ALA A 49 -6.42 5.68 -10.13
C ALA A 49 -6.11 4.63 -9.05
N ALA A 50 -5.76 3.40 -9.44
CA ALA A 50 -5.31 2.38 -8.50
C ALA A 50 -4.00 2.76 -7.80
N ALA A 51 -3.05 3.38 -8.51
CA ALA A 51 -1.79 3.85 -7.93
C ALA A 51 -2.04 4.95 -6.89
N ASP A 52 -2.87 5.93 -7.21
CA ASP A 52 -3.26 7.01 -6.30
C ASP A 52 -3.94 6.49 -5.02
N LEU A 53 -4.82 5.48 -5.15
CA LEU A 53 -5.50 4.87 -4.00
C LEU A 53 -4.53 4.15 -3.06
N ILE A 54 -3.53 3.44 -3.61
CA ILE A 54 -2.53 2.75 -2.79
C ILE A 54 -1.54 3.72 -2.15
N ASP A 55 -1.17 4.80 -2.83
CA ASP A 55 -0.34 5.85 -2.22
C ASP A 55 -1.06 6.53 -1.04
N ALA A 56 -2.36 6.80 -1.19
CA ALA A 56 -3.21 7.27 -0.10
C ALA A 56 -3.28 6.27 1.06
N LEU A 57 -3.46 4.98 0.76
CA LEU A 57 -3.45 3.92 1.78
C LEU A 57 -2.10 3.84 2.51
N GLN A 58 -0.99 3.93 1.78
CA GLN A 58 0.35 3.90 2.37
C GLN A 58 0.59 5.10 3.30
N THR A 59 0.07 6.27 2.94
CA THR A 59 0.08 7.46 3.80
C THR A 59 -0.69 7.23 5.10
N VAL A 60 -1.86 6.60 5.03
CA VAL A 60 -2.66 6.25 6.22
C VAL A 60 -1.95 5.22 7.10
N LEU A 61 -1.35 4.19 6.51
CA LEU A 61 -0.60 3.16 7.23
C LEU A 61 0.62 3.73 7.96
N ARG A 62 1.31 4.73 7.38
CA ARG A 62 2.45 5.40 8.03
C ARG A 62 2.05 6.40 9.13
N ALA A 63 0.79 6.85 9.13
CA ALA A 63 0.29 7.84 10.08
C ALA A 63 -0.36 7.23 11.34
N ASN A 64 -0.56 5.91 11.36
CA ASN A 64 -1.18 5.15 12.47
C ASN A 64 -0.14 4.26 13.17
#